data_AF-A0A931XQ52-F1
#
_entry.id   AF-A0A931XQ52-F1
#
_cell.length_a   1.000
_cell.length_b   1.000
_cell.length_c   1.000
_cell.angle_alpha   90.00
_cell.angle_beta   90.00
_cell.angle_gamma   90.00
#
_symmetry.space_group_name_H-M   'P 1'
#
loop_
_entity.id
_entity.type
_entity.pdbx_description
1 polymer ?
#
loop_
_entity_poly.entity_id
_entity_poly.type
_entity_poly.pdbx_seq_one_letter_code
_entity_poly.pdbx_strand_id
1 'polypeptide(L)'
;MATIWAILKKRKGHWKVNKTLSLTLVGITTILLSIVGYLVYQNQKLINRFAKPSPSPSTLASASPESSVNQEPSESPNRLAVSSPDLTVSLTQNAIKTNVNAKNFSGLIPYMTTPKVFVVLEATECCGDKTPQEATEQMNYIEAGIPFDFDQGSETVVNLKIKNPNLEKSYIGISTVNEQLIAFNIDNESHITNIEMSASWKLYNQ
;
A
#
# COMPACT_ATOMS: atom_id res chain seq x y z
N MET A 1 66.22 -12.25 20.41
CA MET A 1 66.44 -11.30 19.30
C MET A 1 66.16 -12.04 18.00
N ALA A 2 65.25 -11.52 17.17
CA ALA A 2 64.85 -12.02 15.83
C ALA A 2 63.62 -12.96 15.73
N THR A 3 62.42 -12.48 16.08
CA THR A 3 61.15 -13.05 15.55
C THR A 3 59.97 -12.06 15.56
N ILE A 4 60.19 -10.75 15.39
CA ILE A 4 59.10 -9.75 15.27
C ILE A 4 59.33 -8.85 14.04
N TRP A 5 59.54 -9.44 12.86
CA TRP A 5 59.64 -8.64 11.63
C TRP A 5 58.90 -9.20 10.40
N ALA A 6 58.12 -10.28 10.56
CA ALA A 6 57.48 -10.95 9.43
C ALA A 6 56.02 -10.57 9.15
N ILE A 7 55.37 -9.70 9.96
CA ILE A 7 53.90 -9.50 9.87
C ILE A 7 53.49 -8.12 9.30
N LEU A 8 54.41 -7.23 8.93
CA LEU A 8 54.07 -5.88 8.45
C LEU A 8 54.51 -5.56 7.02
N LYS A 9 54.47 -6.54 6.10
CA LYS A 9 54.77 -6.24 4.68
C LYS A 9 53.98 -7.07 3.68
N LYS A 10 52.65 -6.96 3.68
CA LYS A 10 51.83 -7.17 2.46
C LYS A 10 50.37 -6.79 2.69
N ARG A 11 49.99 -5.58 2.28
CA ARG A 11 48.67 -5.23 1.72
C ARG A 11 48.66 -3.74 1.35
N LYS A 12 49.46 -3.35 0.35
CA LYS A 12 49.11 -2.21 -0.49
C LYS A 12 48.35 -2.78 -1.70
N GLY A 13 47.06 -3.02 -1.49
CA GLY A 13 46.15 -3.39 -2.57
C GLY A 13 45.95 -2.17 -3.46
N HIS A 14 46.59 -2.17 -4.63
CA HIS A 14 46.30 -1.23 -5.70
C HIS A 14 44.86 -1.51 -6.17
N TRP A 15 43.91 -0.67 -5.76
CA TRP A 15 42.53 -0.76 -6.23
C TRP A 15 42.50 -0.27 -7.69
N LYS A 16 42.66 -1.21 -8.63
CA LYS A 16 42.40 -0.93 -10.05
C LYS A 16 40.89 -0.79 -10.20
N VAL A 17 40.40 0.44 -10.12
CA VAL A 17 39.02 0.77 -10.46
C VAL A 17 38.84 0.43 -11.94
N ASN A 18 38.05 -0.60 -12.22
CA ASN A 18 37.82 -1.03 -13.58
C ASN A 18 36.97 0.05 -14.27
N LYS A 19 37.51 0.71 -15.30
CA LYS A 19 36.86 1.87 -15.95
C LYS A 19 35.43 1.56 -16.41
N THR A 20 35.17 0.30 -16.80
CA THR A 20 33.87 -0.22 -17.20
C THR A 20 32.86 -0.24 -16.04
N LEU A 21 33.31 -0.51 -14.81
CA LEU A 21 32.46 -0.52 -13.60
C LEU A 21 32.11 0.91 -13.14
N SER A 22 33.00 1.87 -13.41
CA SER A 22 32.76 3.28 -13.07
C SER A 22 31.76 3.94 -14.03
N LEU A 23 31.75 3.54 -15.30
CA LEU A 23 30.80 4.04 -16.31
C LEU A 23 29.37 3.51 -16.10
N THR A 24 29.22 2.24 -15.70
CA THR A 24 27.89 1.67 -15.40
C THR A 24 27.27 2.30 -14.15
N LEU A 25 28.08 2.58 -13.11
CA LEU A 25 27.59 3.22 -11.89
C LEU A 25 27.03 4.63 -12.15
N VAL A 26 27.69 5.42 -13.01
CA VAL A 26 27.23 6.76 -13.41
C VAL A 26 25.97 6.70 -14.28
N GLY A 27 25.84 5.69 -15.13
CA GLY A 27 24.61 5.47 -15.90
C GLY A 27 23.41 5.14 -15.00
N ILE A 28 23.61 4.31 -13.98
CA ILE A 28 22.53 3.92 -13.06
C ILE A 28 22.09 5.11 -12.20
N THR A 29 23.02 5.93 -11.70
CA THR A 29 22.68 7.09 -10.86
C THR A 29 21.92 8.17 -11.62
N THR A 30 22.25 8.39 -12.90
CA THR A 30 21.51 9.36 -13.74
C THR A 30 20.07 8.90 -14.03
N ILE A 31 19.87 7.60 -14.26
CA ILE A 31 18.52 7.03 -14.43
C ILE A 31 17.70 7.16 -13.15
N LEU A 32 18.29 6.82 -11.99
CA LEU A 32 17.60 6.93 -10.70
C LEU A 32 17.20 8.37 -10.36
N LEU A 33 18.06 9.35 -10.62
CA LEU A 33 17.74 10.77 -10.42
C LEU A 33 16.60 11.25 -11.33
N SER A 34 16.54 10.73 -12.56
CA SER A 34 15.47 11.07 -13.51
C SER A 34 14.11 10.54 -13.04
N ILE A 35 14.08 9.31 -12.49
CA ILE A 35 12.85 8.70 -11.96
C ILE A 35 12.36 9.45 -10.72
N VAL A 36 13.26 9.80 -9.78
CA VAL A 36 12.90 10.57 -8.58
C VAL A 36 12.37 11.96 -8.96
N GLY A 37 13.01 12.65 -9.90
CA GLY A 37 12.54 13.94 -10.42
C GLY A 37 11.15 13.86 -11.05
N TYR A 38 10.88 12.81 -11.82
CA TYR A 38 9.57 12.59 -12.45
C TYR A 38 8.46 12.33 -11.41
N LEU A 39 8.73 11.55 -10.36
CA LEU A 39 7.78 11.30 -9.26
C LEU A 39 7.49 12.56 -8.44
N VAL A 40 8.51 13.38 -8.15
CA VAL A 40 8.33 14.67 -7.46
C VAL A 40 7.48 15.64 -8.31
N TYR A 41 7.71 15.69 -9.62
CA TYR A 41 6.92 16.52 -10.53
C TYR A 41 5.44 16.12 -10.59
N GLN A 42 5.15 14.81 -10.67
CA GLN A 42 3.76 14.30 -10.61
C GLN A 42 3.07 14.66 -9.29
N ASN A 43 3.76 14.54 -8.16
CA ASN A 43 3.22 14.89 -6.84
C ASN A 43 2.96 16.40 -6.68
N GLN A 44 3.82 17.28 -7.19
CA GLN A 44 3.56 18.72 -7.16
C GLN A 44 2.35 19.13 -8.02
N LYS A 45 2.13 18.46 -9.17
CA LYS A 45 0.96 18.71 -10.02
C LYS A 45 -0.36 18.33 -9.32
N LEU A 46 -0.33 17.35 -8.41
CA LEU A 46 -1.46 16.98 -7.57
C LEU A 46 -1.67 18.00 -6.44
N ILE A 47 -0.61 18.45 -5.75
CA ILE A 47 -0.71 19.42 -4.65
C ILE A 47 -1.27 20.78 -5.13
N ASN A 48 -0.88 21.24 -6.33
CA ASN A 48 -1.41 22.49 -6.91
C ASN A 48 -2.90 22.42 -7.28
N ARG A 49 -3.51 21.22 -7.34
CA ARG A 49 -4.97 21.06 -7.53
C ARG A 49 -5.74 21.19 -6.22
N PHE A 50 -5.09 20.97 -5.07
CA PHE A 50 -5.69 21.02 -3.74
C PHE A 50 -5.33 22.29 -2.96
N ALA A 51 -4.31 23.05 -3.38
CA ALA A 51 -3.99 24.37 -2.84
C ALA A 51 -4.95 25.45 -3.38
N LYS A 52 -6.25 25.34 -3.05
CA LYS A 52 -7.15 26.49 -3.11
C LYS A 52 -7.12 27.14 -1.72
N PRO A 53 -6.70 28.41 -1.58
CA PRO A 53 -6.63 29.04 -0.27
C PRO A 53 -8.04 29.15 0.31
N SER A 54 -8.25 28.48 1.45
CA SER A 54 -9.39 28.76 2.32
C SER A 54 -9.10 30.09 3.03
N PRO A 55 -9.97 31.11 2.92
CA PRO A 55 -9.78 32.33 3.69
C PRO A 55 -10.08 32.05 5.17
N SER A 56 -9.04 32.20 6.00
CA SER A 56 -9.15 32.22 7.46
C SER A 56 -9.52 33.62 7.98
N PRO A 57 -10.00 33.74 9.24
CA PRO A 57 -10.98 34.72 9.67
C PRO A 57 -10.40 36.00 10.33
N SER A 58 -11.14 37.11 10.23
CA SER A 58 -11.16 38.30 11.11
C SER A 58 -12.29 39.21 10.60
N THR A 59 -13.15 39.86 11.38
CA THR A 59 -12.89 40.70 12.55
C THR A 59 -14.22 40.99 13.29
N LEU A 60 -14.16 41.15 14.62
CA LEU A 60 -15.19 41.78 15.45
C LEU A 60 -15.46 43.22 15.00
N ALA A 61 -16.73 43.59 14.83
CA ALA A 61 -17.21 44.98 14.95
C ALA A 61 -18.69 45.02 15.36
N SER A 62 -18.98 45.94 16.27
CA SER A 62 -20.22 46.21 16.99
C SER A 62 -21.23 47.02 16.16
N ALA A 63 -22.54 46.70 16.28
CA ALA A 63 -23.69 47.61 16.45
C ALA A 63 -25.02 46.99 15.93
N SER A 64 -26.03 46.96 16.81
CA SER A 64 -27.47 46.77 16.53
C SER A 64 -28.09 48.12 16.06
N PRO A 65 -29.35 48.26 15.56
CA PRO A 65 -30.47 47.29 15.58
C PRO A 65 -31.40 47.21 14.34
N GLU A 66 -32.38 46.29 14.46
CA GLU A 66 -33.69 46.20 13.77
C GLU A 66 -33.79 45.89 12.26
N SER A 67 -34.26 44.69 11.92
CA SER A 67 -35.66 44.47 11.47
C SER A 67 -35.89 43.03 11.01
N SER A 68 -37.02 42.46 11.45
CA SER A 68 -37.58 41.20 10.94
C SER A 68 -37.94 41.32 9.46
N VAL A 69 -37.59 40.34 8.63
CA VAL A 69 -38.49 39.80 7.60
C VAL A 69 -38.12 38.33 7.36
N ASN A 70 -39.14 37.51 7.51
CA ASN A 70 -39.22 36.09 7.21
C ASN A 70 -39.38 35.92 5.69
N GLN A 71 -38.45 35.23 5.01
CA GLN A 71 -38.65 34.74 3.63
C GLN A 71 -37.84 33.46 3.38
N GLU A 72 -38.59 32.36 3.32
CA GLU A 72 -38.53 31.16 2.47
C GLU A 72 -37.19 30.69 1.84
N PRO A 73 -36.89 29.37 1.84
CA PRO A 73 -35.67 28.84 1.25
C PRO A 73 -35.74 28.91 -0.28
N SER A 74 -34.86 29.71 -0.89
CA SER A 74 -34.60 29.66 -2.33
C SER A 74 -33.97 28.33 -2.69
N GLU A 75 -34.71 27.48 -3.39
CA GLU A 75 -34.19 26.35 -4.15
C GLU A 75 -33.07 26.84 -5.07
N SER A 76 -31.89 26.21 -4.96
CA SER A 76 -30.75 26.41 -5.85
C SER A 76 -30.39 25.07 -6.49
N PRO A 77 -30.05 25.07 -7.79
CA PRO A 77 -30.31 23.95 -8.67
C PRO A 77 -29.32 22.80 -8.43
N ASN A 78 -29.90 21.61 -8.21
CA ASN A 78 -29.41 20.33 -8.70
C ASN A 78 -27.88 20.21 -8.77
N ARG A 79 -27.21 20.14 -7.61
CA ARG A 79 -25.90 19.47 -7.56
C ARG A 79 -26.18 18.03 -7.95
N LEU A 80 -25.79 17.67 -9.17
CA LEU A 80 -25.55 16.28 -9.54
C LEU A 80 -24.67 15.71 -8.43
N ALA A 81 -25.27 14.93 -7.55
CA ALA A 81 -24.54 14.08 -6.65
C ALA A 81 -23.69 13.21 -7.57
N VAL A 82 -22.39 13.51 -7.61
CA VAL A 82 -21.42 12.53 -8.10
C VAL A 82 -21.50 11.44 -7.05
N SER A 83 -22.39 10.48 -7.29
CA SER A 83 -22.46 9.23 -6.56
C SER A 83 -21.07 8.64 -6.66
N SER A 84 -20.33 8.67 -5.55
CA SER A 84 -19.23 7.75 -5.35
C SER A 84 -19.74 6.38 -5.77
N PRO A 85 -19.06 5.66 -6.67
CA PRO A 85 -19.54 4.35 -7.08
C PRO A 85 -19.77 3.53 -5.82
N ASP A 86 -20.97 2.98 -5.66
CA ASP A 86 -21.28 2.10 -4.54
C ASP A 86 -20.22 1.00 -4.52
N LEU A 87 -19.56 0.86 -3.38
CA LEU A 87 -18.50 -0.13 -3.20
C LEU A 87 -19.11 -1.51 -3.41
N THR A 88 -18.54 -2.31 -4.30
CA THR A 88 -18.96 -3.69 -4.55
C THR A 88 -17.81 -4.65 -4.30
N VAL A 89 -18.13 -5.88 -3.91
CA VAL A 89 -17.13 -6.93 -3.68
C VAL A 89 -16.24 -7.13 -4.91
N SER A 90 -16.81 -7.09 -6.11
CA SER A 90 -16.05 -7.22 -7.36
C SER A 90 -15.06 -6.06 -7.58
N LEU A 91 -15.50 -4.83 -7.27
CA LEU A 91 -14.64 -3.65 -7.36
C LEU A 91 -13.50 -3.71 -6.34
N THR A 92 -13.77 -4.17 -5.12
CA THR A 92 -12.74 -4.41 -4.09
C THR A 92 -11.76 -5.51 -4.48
N GLN A 93 -12.24 -6.65 -4.99
CA GLN A 93 -11.38 -7.74 -5.48
C GLN A 93 -10.49 -7.31 -6.65
N ASN A 94 -11.02 -6.50 -7.57
CA ASN A 94 -10.25 -5.94 -8.67
C ASN A 94 -9.19 -4.95 -8.17
N ALA A 95 -9.53 -4.11 -7.19
CA ALA A 95 -8.59 -3.20 -6.54
C ALA A 95 -7.48 -3.98 -5.82
N ILE A 96 -7.80 -5.06 -5.10
CA ILE A 96 -6.83 -5.98 -4.49
C ILE A 96 -5.87 -6.51 -5.55
N LYS A 97 -6.39 -7.16 -6.59
CA LYS A 97 -5.58 -7.78 -7.64
C LYS A 97 -4.65 -6.77 -8.32
N THR A 98 -5.17 -5.58 -8.62
CA THR A 98 -4.44 -4.54 -9.34
C THR A 98 -3.35 -3.91 -8.47
N ASN A 99 -3.70 -3.48 -7.25
CA ASN A 99 -2.78 -2.76 -6.38
C ASN A 99 -1.70 -3.65 -5.77
N VAL A 100 -2.03 -4.88 -5.36
CA VAL A 100 -1.03 -5.83 -4.85
C VAL A 100 0.03 -6.12 -5.92
N ASN A 101 -0.40 -6.46 -7.14
CA ASN A 101 0.53 -6.78 -8.22
C ASN A 101 1.31 -5.54 -8.75
N ALA A 102 0.77 -4.34 -8.56
CA ALA A 102 1.45 -3.09 -8.88
C ALA A 102 2.37 -2.58 -7.75
N LYS A 103 2.51 -3.31 -6.63
CA LYS A 103 3.19 -2.84 -5.41
C LYS A 103 2.64 -1.52 -4.86
N ASN A 104 1.38 -1.21 -5.15
CA ASN A 104 0.70 0.01 -4.74
C ASN A 104 -0.23 -0.24 -3.55
N PHE A 105 0.31 -0.73 -2.43
CA PHE A 105 -0.52 -1.13 -1.27
C PHE A 105 -1.37 0.01 -0.72
N SER A 106 -0.87 1.25 -0.75
CA SER A 106 -1.64 2.44 -0.36
C SER A 106 -2.92 2.65 -1.18
N GLY A 107 -2.97 2.15 -2.42
CA GLY A 107 -4.15 2.15 -3.26
C GLY A 107 -5.31 1.28 -2.72
N LEU A 108 -5.07 0.46 -1.70
CA LEU A 108 -6.09 -0.34 -1.02
C LEU A 108 -6.77 0.39 0.14
N ILE A 109 -6.19 1.49 0.65
CA ILE A 109 -6.73 2.23 1.80
C ILE A 109 -8.22 2.60 1.63
N PRO A 110 -8.70 3.08 0.46
CA PRO A 110 -10.12 3.41 0.27
C PRO A 110 -11.08 2.21 0.35
N TYR A 111 -10.55 0.98 0.32
CA TYR A 111 -11.30 -0.27 0.33
C TYR A 111 -11.21 -0.98 1.68
N MET A 112 -10.52 -0.39 2.66
CA MET A 112 -10.31 -0.96 3.98
C MET A 112 -11.34 -0.46 4.99
N THR A 113 -11.71 -1.32 5.92
CA THR A 113 -12.57 -0.94 7.05
C THR A 113 -11.87 0.10 7.90
N THR A 114 -12.61 1.13 8.30
CA THR A 114 -12.12 2.18 9.22
C THR A 114 -12.83 2.05 10.58
N PRO A 115 -12.13 2.27 11.70
CA PRO A 115 -10.76 2.80 11.80
C PRO A 115 -9.66 1.73 11.70
N LYS A 116 -10.02 0.44 11.68
CA LYS A 116 -9.10 -0.67 11.84
C LYS A 116 -9.38 -1.82 10.88
N VAL A 117 -8.32 -2.48 10.47
CA VAL A 117 -8.28 -3.77 9.75
C VAL A 117 -7.43 -4.72 10.57
N PHE A 118 -7.84 -5.98 10.68
CA PHE A 118 -7.03 -7.00 11.35
C PHE A 118 -5.92 -7.50 10.43
N VAL A 119 -4.69 -7.59 10.93
CA VAL A 119 -3.54 -8.06 10.15
C VAL A 119 -2.87 -9.24 10.82
N VAL A 120 -2.69 -10.32 10.05
CA VAL A 120 -2.03 -11.55 10.47
C VAL A 120 -0.80 -11.79 9.60
N LEU A 121 0.34 -12.02 10.25
CA LEU A 121 1.52 -12.59 9.61
C LEU A 121 1.70 -14.01 10.14
N GLU A 122 1.46 -15.01 9.29
CA GLU A 122 1.47 -16.42 9.67
C GLU A 122 2.81 -16.85 10.27
N ALA A 123 2.74 -17.72 11.28
CA ALA A 123 3.87 -18.14 12.11
C ALA A 123 4.56 -17.00 12.89
N THR A 124 3.88 -15.86 13.09
CA THR A 124 4.32 -14.79 13.98
C THR A 124 3.20 -14.38 14.94
N GLU A 125 3.56 -13.75 16.06
CA GLU A 125 2.58 -13.15 16.97
C GLU A 125 2.11 -11.75 16.51
N CYS A 126 2.51 -11.33 15.31
CA CYS A 126 2.10 -10.06 14.71
C CYS A 126 0.76 -10.23 13.97
N CYS A 127 -0.11 -9.24 13.82
CA CYS A 127 0.06 -7.82 14.14
C CYS A 127 -1.17 -7.21 14.84
N GLY A 128 -2.30 -7.91 14.78
CA GLY A 128 -3.58 -7.50 15.36
C GLY A 128 -4.24 -6.36 14.58
N ASP A 129 -5.07 -5.59 15.27
CA ASP A 129 -5.71 -4.41 14.71
C ASP A 129 -4.68 -3.36 14.26
N LYS A 130 -4.79 -2.91 13.02
CA LYS A 130 -4.00 -1.83 12.42
C LYS A 130 -4.91 -0.80 11.76
N THR A 131 -4.49 0.47 11.75
CA THR A 131 -5.11 1.43 10.84
C THR A 131 -4.87 1.00 9.39
N PRO A 132 -5.70 1.44 8.42
CA PRO A 132 -5.48 1.13 7.01
C PRO A 132 -4.06 1.47 6.53
N GLN A 133 -3.50 2.57 7.02
CA GLN A 133 -2.14 2.98 6.65
C GLN A 133 -1.08 2.02 7.21
N GLU A 134 -1.13 1.71 8.51
CA GLU A 134 -0.21 0.74 9.12
C GLU A 134 -0.36 -0.66 8.50
N ALA A 135 -1.59 -1.06 8.13
CA ALA A 135 -1.83 -2.34 7.46
C ALA A 135 -1.09 -2.42 6.12
N THR A 136 -1.10 -1.35 5.32
CA THR A 136 -0.34 -1.30 4.06
C THR A 136 1.17 -1.35 4.25
N GLU A 137 1.69 -0.87 5.37
CA GLU A 137 3.12 -0.96 5.70
C GLU A 137 3.54 -2.40 6.00
N GLN A 138 2.66 -3.19 6.63
CA GLN A 138 2.91 -4.62 6.88
C GLN A 138 2.92 -5.45 5.60
N MET A 139 2.24 -5.00 4.54
CA MET A 139 2.17 -5.71 3.26
C MET A 139 3.51 -5.84 2.53
N ASN A 140 4.53 -5.09 2.93
CA ASN A 140 5.90 -5.29 2.44
C ASN A 140 6.44 -6.70 2.74
N TYR A 141 5.87 -7.40 3.71
CA TYR A 141 6.20 -8.80 4.02
C TYR A 141 6.07 -9.74 2.80
N ILE A 142 5.10 -9.47 1.90
CA ILE A 142 4.83 -10.29 0.72
C ILE A 142 5.45 -9.75 -0.58
N GLU A 143 6.30 -8.73 -0.51
CA GLU A 143 6.81 -8.05 -1.72
C GLU A 143 7.61 -9.00 -2.62
N ALA A 144 8.33 -9.95 -2.02
CA ALA A 144 9.13 -10.95 -2.74
C ALA A 144 8.28 -11.96 -3.53
N GLY A 145 6.99 -12.10 -3.22
CA GLY A 145 6.04 -13.01 -3.85
C GLY A 145 5.27 -12.40 -5.02
N ILE A 146 5.46 -11.11 -5.30
CA ILE A 146 4.79 -10.46 -6.43
C ILE A 146 5.41 -10.96 -7.75
N PRO A 147 4.61 -11.37 -8.77
CA PRO A 147 3.15 -11.24 -8.82
C PRO A 147 2.38 -12.43 -8.23
N PHE A 148 1.20 -12.13 -7.70
CA PHE A 148 0.21 -13.05 -7.17
C PHE A 148 -0.88 -13.35 -8.21
N ASP A 149 -1.23 -14.62 -8.33
CA ASP A 149 -2.43 -15.08 -9.01
C ASP A 149 -3.59 -15.18 -8.00
N PHE A 150 -4.74 -14.62 -8.39
CA PHE A 150 -5.96 -14.58 -7.57
C PHE A 150 -7.05 -15.51 -8.13
N ASP A 151 -6.67 -16.57 -8.84
CA ASP A 151 -7.61 -17.60 -9.29
C ASP A 151 -8.23 -18.37 -8.11
N GLN A 152 -9.44 -17.96 -7.74
CA GLN A 152 -10.21 -18.57 -6.67
C GLN A 152 -10.69 -20.00 -6.99
N GLY A 153 -10.60 -20.44 -8.25
CA GLY A 153 -10.94 -21.78 -8.70
C GLY A 153 -9.74 -22.73 -8.80
N SER A 154 -8.51 -22.25 -8.58
CA SER A 154 -7.32 -23.10 -8.62
C SER A 154 -7.38 -24.18 -7.53
N GLU A 155 -6.86 -25.36 -7.84
CA GLU A 155 -6.86 -26.50 -6.91
C GLU A 155 -6.19 -26.13 -5.57
N THR A 156 -5.09 -25.36 -5.62
CA THR A 156 -4.40 -24.86 -4.42
C THR A 156 -5.32 -23.99 -3.57
N VAL A 157 -5.98 -22.98 -4.15
CA VAL A 157 -6.87 -22.09 -3.40
C VAL A 157 -8.08 -22.84 -2.83
N VAL A 158 -8.69 -23.73 -3.61
CA VAL A 158 -9.81 -24.56 -3.15
C VAL A 158 -9.38 -25.43 -1.96
N ASN A 159 -8.23 -26.11 -2.06
CA ASN A 159 -7.72 -26.95 -0.98
C ASN A 159 -7.39 -26.15 0.28
N LEU A 160 -6.82 -24.95 0.14
CA LEU A 160 -6.53 -24.06 1.28
C LEU A 160 -7.80 -23.67 2.04
N LYS A 161 -8.86 -23.30 1.30
CA LYS A 161 -10.16 -22.94 1.88
C LYS A 161 -10.84 -24.10 2.59
N ILE A 162 -10.74 -25.32 2.05
CA ILE A 162 -11.32 -26.52 2.66
C ILE A 162 -10.59 -26.89 3.95
N LYS A 163 -9.26 -26.79 3.97
CA LYS A 163 -8.45 -27.22 5.12
C LYS A 163 -8.36 -26.19 6.23
N ASN A 164 -8.58 -24.91 5.93
CA ASN A 164 -8.39 -23.82 6.89
C ASN A 164 -9.66 -22.98 7.01
N PRO A 165 -10.41 -23.12 8.12
CA PRO A 165 -11.60 -22.31 8.36
C PRO A 165 -11.34 -20.79 8.32
N ASN A 166 -10.14 -20.35 8.68
CA ASN A 166 -9.76 -18.93 8.63
C ASN A 166 -9.72 -18.38 7.19
N LEU A 167 -9.43 -19.24 6.22
CA LEU A 167 -9.30 -18.87 4.81
C LEU A 167 -10.57 -19.11 3.99
N GLU A 168 -11.58 -19.78 4.55
CA GLU A 168 -12.78 -20.28 3.83
C GLU A 168 -13.44 -19.20 2.96
N LYS A 169 -13.57 -17.98 3.50
CA LYS A 169 -14.23 -16.84 2.86
C LYS A 169 -13.26 -15.83 2.24
N SER A 170 -11.96 -16.10 2.30
CA SER A 170 -10.96 -15.15 1.86
C SER A 170 -10.84 -15.09 0.34
N TYR A 171 -10.51 -13.90 -0.16
CA TYR A 171 -10.01 -13.71 -1.51
C TYR A 171 -8.49 -13.91 -1.49
N ILE A 172 -8.02 -15.03 -2.04
CA ILE A 172 -6.65 -15.51 -1.85
C ILE A 172 -5.81 -15.24 -3.09
N GLY A 173 -4.63 -14.67 -2.89
CA GLY A 173 -3.55 -14.57 -3.88
C GLY A 173 -2.42 -15.54 -3.54
N ILE A 174 -1.99 -16.34 -4.52
CA ILE A 174 -0.83 -17.22 -4.44
C ILE A 174 0.29 -16.67 -5.32
N SER A 175 1.50 -16.58 -4.79
CA SER A 175 2.65 -16.15 -5.57
C SER A 175 2.87 -17.07 -6.77
N THR A 176 3.15 -16.48 -7.92
CA THR A 176 3.54 -17.22 -9.14
C THR A 176 5.04 -17.52 -9.20
N VAL A 177 5.84 -16.93 -8.30
CA VAL A 177 7.31 -16.99 -8.31
C VAL A 177 7.90 -17.69 -7.08
N ASN A 178 7.15 -17.81 -6.00
CA ASN A 178 7.54 -18.53 -4.80
C ASN A 178 6.30 -19.09 -4.08
N GLU A 179 6.42 -19.40 -2.79
CA GLU A 179 5.34 -20.02 -2.01
C GLU A 179 4.47 -19.02 -1.25
N GLN A 180 4.70 -17.71 -1.35
CA GLN A 180 3.99 -16.74 -0.52
C GLN A 180 2.48 -16.71 -0.81
N LEU A 181 1.72 -16.37 0.23
CA LEU A 181 0.28 -16.22 0.21
C LEU A 181 -0.12 -14.85 0.77
N ILE A 182 -1.15 -14.26 0.17
CA ILE A 182 -1.91 -13.17 0.78
C ILE A 182 -3.40 -13.46 0.66
N ALA A 183 -4.17 -13.22 1.72
CA ALA A 183 -5.59 -13.46 1.80
C ALA A 183 -6.31 -12.25 2.38
N PHE A 184 -7.48 -11.94 1.84
CA PHE A 184 -8.31 -10.81 2.27
C PHE A 184 -9.71 -11.28 2.61
N ASN A 185 -10.22 -10.93 3.80
CA ASN A 185 -11.65 -11.05 4.07
C ASN A 185 -12.33 -9.74 3.70
N ILE A 186 -13.42 -9.85 2.95
CA ILE A 186 -14.25 -8.75 2.50
C ILE A 186 -15.61 -8.91 3.17
N ASP A 187 -16.09 -7.85 3.83
CA ASP A 187 -17.39 -7.87 4.49
C ASP A 187 -18.56 -7.65 3.50
N ASN A 188 -19.77 -7.60 4.05
CA ASN A 188 -20.99 -7.39 3.27
C ASN A 188 -21.12 -5.96 2.74
N GLU A 189 -20.36 -5.01 3.28
CA GLU A 189 -20.26 -3.63 2.82
C GLU A 189 -19.13 -3.47 1.79
N SER A 190 -18.53 -4.59 1.36
CA SER A 190 -17.44 -4.66 0.38
C SER A 190 -16.11 -4.08 0.87
N HIS A 191 -15.90 -3.93 2.18
CA HIS A 191 -14.63 -3.48 2.76
C HIS A 191 -13.73 -4.65 3.18
N ILE A 192 -12.43 -4.44 3.08
CA ILE A 192 -11.40 -5.33 3.60
C ILE A 192 -11.40 -5.22 5.13
N THR A 193 -11.64 -6.33 5.81
CA THR A 193 -11.68 -6.41 7.29
C THR A 193 -10.49 -7.16 7.87
N ASN A 194 -9.93 -8.10 7.11
CA ASN A 194 -8.76 -8.90 7.49
C ASN A 194 -7.76 -8.97 6.33
N ILE A 195 -6.47 -8.88 6.64
CA ILE A 195 -5.36 -9.12 5.73
C ILE A 195 -4.45 -10.17 6.38
N GLU A 196 -4.33 -11.30 5.73
CA GLU A 196 -3.52 -12.42 6.21
C GLU A 196 -2.43 -12.74 5.20
N MET A 197 -1.20 -12.87 5.68
CA MET A 197 -0.03 -13.04 4.82
C MET A 197 0.87 -14.14 5.37
N SER A 198 1.52 -14.87 4.47
CA SER A 198 2.43 -15.95 4.83
C SER A 198 3.62 -16.05 3.88
N ALA A 199 4.77 -16.42 4.44
CA ALA A 199 5.96 -16.76 3.67
C ALA A 199 5.75 -18.02 2.79
N SER A 200 4.83 -18.90 3.19
CA SER A 200 4.48 -20.10 2.42
C SER A 200 3.02 -20.50 2.62
N TRP A 201 2.25 -20.66 1.54
CA TRP A 201 0.90 -21.23 1.57
C TRP A 201 0.88 -22.64 2.17
N LYS A 202 2.02 -23.34 2.19
CA LYS A 202 2.14 -24.68 2.79
C LYS A 202 1.94 -24.68 4.31
N LEU A 203 2.11 -23.54 4.99
CA LEU A 203 1.86 -23.42 6.44
C LEU A 203 0.40 -23.69 6.80
N TYR A 204 -0.49 -23.48 5.85
CA TYR A 204 -1.93 -23.76 5.96
C TYR A 204 -2.32 -25.17 5.51
N ASN A 205 -1.41 -25.96 4.92
CA ASN A 205 -1.75 -27.28 4.41
C ASN A 205 -1.55 -28.39 5.47
N GLN A 206 -1.94 -28.11 6.72
CA GLN A 206 -1.84 -29.05 7.85
C GLN A 206 -3.05 -29.99 7.92
#